data_AF-A0A975FIT5-F1
#
_entry.id   AF-A0A975FIT5-F1
#
_cell.length_a   1.000
_cell.length_b   1.000
_cell.length_c   1.000
_cell.angle_alpha   90.00
_cell.angle_beta   90.00
_cell.angle_gamma   90.00
#
_symmetry.space_group_name_H-M   'P 1'
#
loop_
_entity.id
_entity.type
_entity.pdbx_description
1 polymer ?
#
loop_
_entity_poly.entity_id
_entity_poly.type
_entity_poly.pdbx_seq_one_letter_code
_entity_poly.pdbx_strand_id
1 'polypeptide(L)'
;MKRYDIPVLSKESIPDILKYFNIKAYLYDISTPSYNPYDYTFFDAKLKNPPSGLIGAYFKPRHNPFNIKYPDEDDEFTLEELLDYGIAIKEAFVFWDTKQKPQEENVNIELIIIEMFADQNKEEAINNYLIKNNIIKEPKLIKLGCYNATPHTGLVLPLPFGKFLFEFEIDAIYFDDGIRLLSENRNIQSLRNRLEWKQEFLQEVIIKQNSCEDTHFKTVYQESINEINESINQIKEDIIKSQSYTIEDLTKLSNGAKNIYLFFLNVQKRKKIIELPDSLDPYQTIRDWKRENNLYTFPPLIEESEYKEETEKRNWDIEITSPSYKKIDIPFQIKKIFQCLETDDCIYFVVCNNDTLQIKLVEQYRDAYINWLKQCYIQYGCSYSAQEIRNKFGKTSRIIYDENGNTCWYQYVPGFFSDDWIVNGHNCVGNSNIFYNFYNTTPPPKRIELSFK
;
A
#
# COMPACT_ATOMS: atom_id res chain seq x y z
N MET A 1 32.11 -3.87 46.01
CA MET A 1 31.83 -2.74 45.09
C MET A 1 31.15 -3.31 43.86
N LYS A 2 30.30 -2.55 43.14
CA LYS A 2 29.80 -2.97 41.83
C LYS A 2 30.60 -2.29 40.72
N ARG A 3 31.13 -3.04 39.76
CA ARG A 3 31.86 -2.54 38.59
C ARG A 3 30.96 -2.65 37.35
N TYR A 4 31.04 -1.68 36.46
CA TYR A 4 30.38 -1.64 35.17
C TYR A 4 31.45 -1.31 34.12
N ASP A 5 31.67 -2.18 33.14
CA ASP A 5 32.60 -1.94 32.04
C ASP A 5 31.79 -1.58 30.79
N ILE A 6 31.88 -0.32 30.38
CA ILE A 6 30.98 0.33 29.43
C ILE A 6 31.73 0.64 28.13
N PRO A 7 31.45 -0.08 27.02
CA PRO A 7 31.94 0.29 25.70
C PRO A 7 31.31 1.61 25.23
N VAL A 8 32.10 2.49 24.63
CA VAL A 8 31.66 3.73 23.97
C VAL A 8 32.35 3.92 22.61
N LEU A 9 31.72 4.67 21.71
CA LEU A 9 32.28 5.08 20.41
C LEU A 9 32.96 6.47 20.46
N SER A 10 32.73 7.21 21.54
CA SER A 10 33.15 8.60 21.76
C SER A 10 33.18 8.91 23.26
N LYS A 11 34.21 9.62 23.73
CA LYS A 11 34.35 10.05 25.14
C LYS A 11 33.27 11.06 25.53
N GLU A 12 32.77 11.83 24.56
CA GLU A 12 31.73 12.84 24.72
C GLU A 12 30.38 12.24 25.15
N SER A 13 30.15 10.94 24.92
CA SER A 13 28.94 10.23 25.37
C SER A 13 28.90 9.91 26.88
N ILE A 14 30.07 9.87 27.54
CA ILE A 14 30.21 9.42 28.95
C ILE A 14 29.31 10.18 29.94
N PRO A 15 29.19 11.52 29.89
CA PRO A 15 28.35 12.27 30.83
C PRO A 15 26.87 11.93 30.69
N ASP A 16 26.40 11.64 29.47
CA ASP A 16 25.01 11.28 29.21
C ASP A 16 24.70 9.83 29.62
N ILE A 17 25.67 8.92 29.48
CA ILE A 17 25.56 7.56 30.03
C ILE A 17 25.44 7.61 31.55
N LEU A 18 26.26 8.44 32.22
CA LEU A 18 26.26 8.58 33.68
C LEU A 18 24.92 9.14 34.23
N LYS A 19 24.19 9.95 33.45
CA LYS A 19 22.85 10.42 33.84
C LYS A 19 21.86 9.29 34.08
N TYR A 20 21.92 8.18 33.33
CA TYR A 20 21.06 7.00 33.57
C TYR A 20 21.32 6.32 34.92
N PHE A 21 22.49 6.53 35.53
CA PHE A 21 22.82 6.07 36.88
C PHE A 21 22.55 7.13 37.97
N ASN A 22 21.85 8.22 37.62
CA ASN A 22 21.65 9.43 38.42
C ASN A 22 22.98 10.08 38.85
N ILE A 23 23.99 10.04 37.99
CA ILE A 23 25.30 10.68 38.20
C ILE A 23 25.41 11.88 37.28
N LYS A 24 25.65 13.06 37.86
CA LYS A 24 25.97 14.27 37.10
C LYS A 24 27.48 14.36 36.97
N ALA A 25 27.99 14.05 35.78
CA ALA A 25 29.39 14.22 35.44
C ALA A 25 29.58 15.30 34.37
N TYR A 26 30.80 15.83 34.28
CA TYR A 26 31.25 16.74 33.23
C TYR A 26 32.54 16.17 32.62
N LEU A 27 32.67 16.27 31.30
CA LEU A 27 33.91 15.98 30.60
C LEU A 27 34.71 17.28 30.45
N TYR A 28 35.89 17.34 31.09
CA TYR A 28 36.99 18.16 30.57
C TYR A 28 37.74 17.36 29.50
N ASP A 29 38.77 17.92 28.88
CA ASP A 29 39.44 17.25 27.75
C ASP A 29 40.27 16.03 28.20
N ILE A 30 39.61 14.88 28.28
CA ILE A 30 40.24 13.57 28.53
C ILE A 30 41.09 13.23 27.30
N SER A 31 42.33 13.71 27.31
CA SER A 31 43.39 13.41 26.34
C SER A 31 44.23 12.20 26.79
N THR A 32 44.21 11.90 28.08
CA THR A 32 44.84 10.74 28.73
C THR A 32 43.79 10.01 29.57
N PRO A 33 43.89 8.68 29.78
CA PRO A 33 42.90 7.95 30.57
C PRO A 33 42.91 8.39 32.04
N SER A 34 41.76 8.92 32.49
CA SER A 34 41.63 9.61 33.78
C SER A 34 40.45 9.11 34.61
N TYR A 35 40.41 9.48 35.87
CA TYR A 35 39.32 9.20 36.80
C TYR A 35 38.88 10.46 37.56
N ASN A 36 37.73 10.40 38.24
CA ASN A 36 37.27 11.51 39.09
C ASN A 36 37.88 11.42 40.50
N PRO A 37 38.45 12.52 41.02
CA PRO A 37 38.82 12.63 42.43
C PRO A 37 37.64 12.33 43.38
N TYR A 38 37.95 12.11 44.67
CA TYR A 38 36.92 11.74 45.64
C TYR A 38 35.85 12.82 45.82
N ASP A 39 34.57 12.45 45.70
CA ASP A 39 33.39 13.34 45.65
C ASP A 39 33.32 14.30 44.44
N TYR A 40 34.23 14.21 43.45
CA TYR A 40 34.23 15.11 42.29
C TYR A 40 33.31 14.63 41.15
N THR A 41 32.78 15.59 40.39
CA THR A 41 31.86 15.39 39.27
C THR A 41 32.54 15.48 37.89
N PHE A 42 33.86 15.37 37.82
CA PHE A 42 34.60 15.43 36.56
C PHE A 42 35.86 14.57 36.63
N PHE A 43 36.35 14.17 35.47
CA PHE A 43 37.59 13.40 35.30
C PHE A 43 38.78 14.37 35.31
N ASP A 44 39.80 14.08 36.13
CA ASP A 44 40.94 14.98 36.36
C ASP A 44 42.22 14.18 36.56
N ALA A 45 42.26 13.34 37.60
CA ALA A 45 43.42 12.53 37.97
C ALA A 45 43.73 11.46 36.91
N LYS A 46 44.99 11.35 36.50
CA LYS A 46 45.47 10.41 35.46
C LYS A 46 45.77 9.02 36.01
N LEU A 47 45.45 7.99 35.23
CA LEU A 47 45.76 6.60 35.58
C LEU A 47 47.19 6.23 35.18
N LYS A 48 47.90 5.57 36.10
CA LYS A 48 49.18 4.91 35.84
C LYS A 48 49.00 3.74 34.88
N ASN A 49 49.86 3.67 33.85
CA ASN A 49 49.94 2.56 32.89
C ASN A 49 48.55 2.04 32.45
N PRO A 50 47.68 2.91 31.89
CA PRO A 50 46.30 2.54 31.61
C PRO A 50 46.23 1.44 30.55
N PRO A 51 45.37 0.42 30.73
CA PRO A 51 45.14 -0.62 29.72
C PRO A 51 44.77 -0.03 28.35
N SER A 52 45.19 -0.68 27.27
CA SER A 52 44.86 -0.25 25.91
C SER A 52 43.34 -0.18 25.70
N GLY A 53 42.88 0.89 25.05
CA GLY A 53 41.47 1.19 24.86
C GLY A 53 40.74 1.71 26.10
N LEU A 54 41.37 1.90 27.26
CA LEU A 54 40.72 2.58 28.38
C LEU A 54 40.58 4.08 28.09
N ILE A 55 39.40 4.66 28.28
CA ILE A 55 39.15 6.11 28.19
C ILE A 55 39.17 6.73 29.59
N GLY A 56 38.67 6.03 30.61
CA GLY A 56 38.67 6.53 31.99
C GLY A 56 37.73 5.76 32.90
N ALA A 57 37.69 6.14 34.18
CA ALA A 57 36.84 5.51 35.19
C ALA A 57 36.12 6.54 36.07
N TYR A 58 34.80 6.41 36.24
CA TYR A 58 34.06 7.18 37.23
C TYR A 58 33.80 6.32 38.47
N PHE A 59 34.36 6.71 39.61
CA PHE A 59 34.13 6.11 40.91
C PHE A 59 33.06 6.90 41.66
N LYS A 60 31.93 6.25 41.94
CA LYS A 60 30.87 6.78 42.78
C LYS A 60 31.27 6.57 44.25
N PRO A 61 31.48 7.65 45.02
CA PRO A 61 31.98 7.55 46.38
C PRO A 61 31.01 6.82 47.32
N ARG A 62 31.57 6.20 48.36
CA ARG A 62 30.86 5.57 49.47
C ARG A 62 31.21 6.28 50.76
N HIS A 63 30.24 6.98 51.33
CA HIS A 63 30.32 7.39 52.73
C HIS A 63 30.47 6.14 53.62
N ASN A 64 31.58 6.09 54.36
CA ASN A 64 32.00 4.96 55.17
C ASN A 64 32.43 5.47 56.56
N PRO A 65 32.27 4.68 57.64
CA PRO A 65 32.49 5.16 59.01
C PRO A 65 33.95 5.47 59.34
N PHE A 66 34.89 5.12 58.46
CA PHE A 66 36.32 5.34 58.64
C PHE A 66 36.83 6.61 57.93
N ASN A 67 35.95 7.32 57.21
CA ASN A 67 36.30 8.45 56.34
C ASN A 67 37.41 8.14 55.30
N ILE A 68 37.57 6.87 54.92
CA ILE A 68 38.56 6.45 53.93
C ILE A 68 38.12 6.96 52.56
N LYS A 69 39.06 7.57 51.84
CA LYS A 69 38.93 7.98 50.44
C LYS A 69 39.81 7.09 49.57
N TYR A 70 39.52 7.04 48.28
CA TYR A 70 40.49 6.58 47.29
C TYR A 70 41.42 7.77 46.94
N PRO A 71 42.69 7.51 46.59
CA PRO A 71 43.66 8.54 46.21
C PRO A 71 43.29 9.25 44.91
N ASP A 72 43.88 10.42 44.67
CA ASP A 72 43.64 11.26 43.48
C ASP A 72 44.93 11.84 42.85
N GLU A 73 46.09 11.27 43.17
CA GLU A 73 47.37 11.63 42.56
C GLU A 73 47.51 11.14 41.09
N ASP A 74 48.00 12.04 40.24
CA ASP A 74 48.31 11.81 38.81
C ASP A 74 49.38 10.74 38.61
N ASP A 75 49.13 9.79 37.69
CA ASP A 75 50.09 8.78 37.21
C ASP A 75 50.67 7.84 38.29
N GLU A 76 50.13 7.86 39.52
CA GLU A 76 50.59 7.03 40.66
C GLU A 76 49.80 5.73 40.87
N PHE A 77 48.53 5.68 40.47
CA PHE A 77 47.65 4.53 40.70
C PHE A 77 47.08 3.96 39.40
N THR A 78 47.15 2.63 39.27
CA THR A 78 46.50 1.88 38.19
C THR A 78 45.00 1.72 38.45
N LEU A 79 44.25 1.35 37.40
CA LEU A 79 42.80 1.09 37.53
C LEU A 79 42.49 0.02 38.60
N GLU A 80 43.25 -1.09 38.62
CA GLU A 80 42.96 -2.18 39.55
C GLU A 80 43.36 -1.84 41.00
N GLU A 81 44.46 -1.10 41.21
CA GLU A 81 44.82 -0.55 42.54
C GLU A 81 43.74 0.39 43.09
N LEU A 82 43.08 1.19 42.24
CA LEU A 82 41.96 2.03 42.65
C LEU A 82 40.70 1.21 42.95
N LEU A 83 40.43 0.15 42.20
CA LEU A 83 39.28 -0.74 42.41
C LEU A 83 39.36 -1.51 43.75
N ASP A 84 40.57 -1.75 44.28
CA ASP A 84 40.77 -2.31 45.62
C ASP A 84 40.27 -1.40 46.76
N TYR A 85 40.09 -0.08 46.51
CA TYR A 85 39.45 0.85 47.46
C TYR A 85 37.92 0.66 47.57
N GLY A 86 37.43 -0.58 47.47
CA GLY A 86 36.00 -0.93 47.53
C GLY A 86 35.27 -0.57 48.84
N ILE A 87 36.00 -0.12 49.87
CA ILE A 87 35.46 0.52 51.09
C ILE A 87 35.10 2.00 50.89
N ALA A 88 35.83 2.71 50.04
CA ALA A 88 35.60 4.10 49.66
C ALA A 88 34.75 4.22 48.38
N ILE A 89 34.67 3.17 47.57
CA ILE A 89 33.90 3.15 46.31
C ILE A 89 32.61 2.35 46.46
N LYS A 90 31.50 2.93 46.01
CA LYS A 90 30.17 2.29 45.97
C LYS A 90 30.01 1.52 44.66
N GLU A 91 30.18 2.24 43.55
CA GLU A 91 30.06 1.78 42.17
C GLU A 91 31.21 2.35 41.34
N ALA A 92 31.76 1.56 40.41
CA ALA A 92 32.81 1.97 39.48
C ALA A 92 32.31 1.81 38.03
N PHE A 93 32.43 2.84 37.22
CA PHE A 93 32.02 2.87 35.81
C PHE A 93 33.26 3.07 34.95
N VAL A 94 33.72 2.03 34.27
CA VAL A 94 34.95 2.00 33.50
C VAL A 94 34.60 2.10 32.01
N PHE A 95 35.13 3.10 31.30
CA PHE A 95 34.73 3.42 29.93
C PHE A 95 35.81 2.99 28.92
N TRP A 96 35.41 2.20 27.92
CA TRP A 96 36.30 1.57 26.96
C TRP A 96 36.03 2.06 25.53
N ASP A 97 37.09 2.40 24.78
CA ASP A 97 37.03 2.69 23.35
C ASP A 97 36.82 1.39 22.56
N THR A 98 35.61 1.20 22.05
CA THR A 98 35.21 0.09 21.18
C THR A 98 36.12 -0.12 19.97
N LYS A 99 36.83 0.91 19.49
CA LYS A 99 37.74 0.81 18.34
C LYS A 99 39.08 0.17 18.69
N GLN A 100 39.50 0.27 19.97
CA GLN A 100 40.76 -0.27 20.48
C GLN A 100 40.55 -1.58 21.24
N LYS A 101 39.44 -1.67 21.99
CA LYS A 101 39.01 -2.87 22.69
C LYS A 101 37.59 -3.26 22.24
N PRO A 102 37.44 -4.08 21.17
CA PRO A 102 36.15 -4.66 20.83
C PRO A 102 35.66 -5.56 21.97
N GLN A 103 34.34 -5.77 22.06
CA GLN A 103 33.76 -6.57 23.13
C GLN A 103 34.20 -8.04 23.07
N GLU A 104 34.44 -8.61 24.26
CA GLU A 104 34.83 -10.02 24.44
C GLU A 104 33.63 -10.98 24.51
N GLU A 105 32.41 -10.46 24.70
CA GLU A 105 31.18 -11.26 24.82
C GLU A 105 30.57 -11.57 23.43
N ASN A 106 30.26 -12.84 23.19
CA ASN A 106 29.50 -13.28 22.02
C ASN A 106 28.03 -12.85 22.16
N VAL A 107 27.70 -11.70 21.60
CA VAL A 107 26.33 -11.17 21.54
C VAL A 107 25.56 -11.87 20.43
N ASN A 108 24.36 -12.34 20.73
CA ASN A 108 23.43 -12.87 19.76
C ASN A 108 22.73 -11.72 19.03
N ILE A 109 22.78 -11.72 17.69
CA ILE A 109 22.16 -10.69 16.85
C ILE A 109 21.08 -11.38 16.01
N GLU A 110 19.81 -11.08 16.32
CA GLU A 110 18.65 -11.69 15.69
C GLU A 110 17.94 -10.69 14.76
N LEU A 111 17.87 -11.01 13.47
CA LEU A 111 17.03 -10.31 12.52
C LEU A 111 15.60 -10.86 12.60
N ILE A 112 14.67 -10.06 13.09
CA ILE A 112 13.28 -10.40 13.29
C ILE A 112 12.45 -9.82 12.15
N ILE A 113 12.03 -10.69 11.23
CA ILE A 113 11.10 -10.35 10.15
C ILE A 113 9.67 -10.51 10.67
N ILE A 114 8.91 -9.42 10.68
CA ILE A 114 7.47 -9.43 11.00
C ILE A 114 6.70 -9.24 9.70
N GLU A 115 6.07 -10.32 9.23
CA GLU A 115 5.06 -10.28 8.17
C GLU A 115 3.78 -9.65 8.73
N MET A 116 3.34 -8.53 8.15
CA MET A 116 2.15 -7.82 8.59
C MET A 116 1.43 -7.11 7.44
N PHE A 117 0.15 -6.82 7.62
CA PHE A 117 -0.60 -5.99 6.68
C PHE A 117 -0.46 -4.50 7.02
N ALA A 118 -0.54 -3.65 5.99
CA ALA A 118 -0.40 -2.19 6.10
C ALA A 118 -1.48 -1.50 6.98
N ASP A 119 -2.62 -2.15 7.24
CA ASP A 119 -3.66 -1.69 8.17
C ASP A 119 -3.35 -2.00 9.65
N GLN A 120 -2.26 -2.72 9.94
CA GLN A 120 -1.89 -3.12 11.30
C GLN A 120 -0.91 -2.13 11.95
N ASN A 121 -1.03 -1.93 13.26
CA ASN A 121 -0.12 -1.06 14.00
C ASN A 121 1.28 -1.70 14.13
N LYS A 122 2.28 -1.03 13.54
CA LYS A 122 3.70 -1.44 13.52
C LYS A 122 4.35 -1.48 14.92
N GLU A 123 4.08 -0.47 15.73
CA GLU A 123 4.63 -0.32 17.09
C GLU A 123 4.04 -1.36 18.05
N GLU A 124 2.75 -1.68 17.88
CA GLU A 124 2.07 -2.76 18.58
C GLU A 124 2.62 -4.13 18.17
N ALA A 125 2.88 -4.37 16.88
CA ALA A 125 3.46 -5.63 16.39
C ALA A 125 4.83 -5.94 17.02
N ILE A 126 5.70 -4.93 17.15
CA ILE A 126 6.99 -5.04 17.84
C ILE A 126 6.81 -5.36 19.33
N ASN A 127 5.93 -4.63 20.03
CA ASN A 127 5.62 -4.91 21.45
C ASN A 127 5.08 -6.34 21.64
N ASN A 128 4.14 -6.77 20.79
CA ASN A 128 3.54 -8.09 20.84
C ASN A 128 4.58 -9.20 20.60
N TYR A 129 5.54 -8.99 19.69
CA TYR A 129 6.68 -9.90 19.53
C TYR A 129 7.54 -9.97 20.80
N LEU A 130 7.94 -8.83 21.36
CA LEU A 130 8.81 -8.76 22.54
C LEU A 130 8.15 -9.41 23.78
N ILE A 131 6.83 -9.21 23.97
CA ILE A 131 6.07 -9.82 25.07
C ILE A 131 5.91 -11.33 24.85
N LYS A 132 5.50 -11.76 23.64
CA LYS A 132 5.27 -13.18 23.33
C LYS A 132 6.53 -14.04 23.52
N ASN A 133 7.70 -13.48 23.27
CA ASN A 133 8.99 -14.15 23.46
C ASN A 133 9.59 -13.93 24.86
N ASN A 134 8.85 -13.33 25.80
CA ASN A 134 9.28 -13.01 27.18
C ASN A 134 10.51 -12.08 27.29
N ILE A 135 10.78 -11.29 26.24
CA ILE A 135 11.89 -10.31 26.19
C ILE A 135 11.54 -9.08 27.05
N ILE A 136 10.25 -8.69 27.07
CA ILE A 136 9.70 -7.68 27.99
C ILE A 136 8.45 -8.23 28.68
N LYS A 137 8.14 -7.70 29.88
CA LYS A 137 6.96 -8.12 30.67
C LYS A 137 5.71 -7.31 30.38
N GLU A 138 5.89 -6.09 29.92
CA GLU A 138 4.85 -5.07 29.76
C GLU A 138 5.20 -4.18 28.55
N PRO A 139 4.20 -3.63 27.83
CA PRO A 139 4.44 -2.82 26.64
C PRO A 139 5.31 -1.61 26.92
N LYS A 140 6.13 -1.25 25.94
CA LYS A 140 6.98 -0.06 25.97
C LYS A 140 6.55 0.95 24.92
N LEU A 141 6.97 2.20 25.11
CA LEU A 141 6.95 3.18 24.03
C LEU A 141 7.88 2.69 22.90
N ILE A 142 7.34 2.57 21.70
CA ILE A 142 8.09 2.27 20.48
C ILE A 142 7.86 3.46 19.56
N LYS A 143 8.93 4.06 19.04
CA LYS A 143 8.90 4.95 17.87
C LYS A 143 9.69 4.24 16.77
N LEU A 144 9.14 4.18 15.56
CA LEU A 144 9.86 3.61 14.42
C LEU A 144 11.10 4.45 14.08
N GLY A 145 12.09 3.82 13.45
CA GLY A 145 13.42 4.37 13.21
C GLY A 145 14.22 4.61 14.49
N CYS A 146 13.96 3.89 15.59
CA CYS A 146 14.60 4.10 16.88
C CYS A 146 15.14 2.82 17.57
N TYR A 147 16.01 3.01 18.57
CA TYR A 147 16.53 2.00 19.49
C TYR A 147 16.30 2.39 20.96
N ASN A 148 16.47 1.45 21.90
CA ASN A 148 16.48 1.74 23.34
C ASN A 148 17.89 2.00 23.88
N ALA A 149 18.07 3.12 24.57
CA ALA A 149 19.28 3.39 25.33
C ALA A 149 19.52 2.34 26.42
N THR A 150 18.48 1.99 27.18
CA THR A 150 18.53 1.07 28.34
C THR A 150 17.42 0.01 28.26
N PRO A 151 17.42 -1.03 29.11
CA PRO A 151 16.45 -2.13 29.08
C PRO A 151 15.11 -1.73 29.72
N HIS A 152 15.01 -0.48 30.19
CA HIS A 152 13.81 0.07 30.83
C HIS A 152 13.25 1.25 30.03
N THR A 153 14.06 1.91 29.19
CA THR A 153 13.56 2.81 28.15
C THR A 153 12.86 2.05 27.03
N GLY A 154 11.94 2.73 26.35
CA GLY A 154 11.38 2.31 25.07
C GLY A 154 12.34 2.50 23.89
N LEU A 155 11.89 2.15 22.68
CA LEU A 155 12.62 2.43 21.44
C LEU A 155 12.38 3.90 21.06
N VAL A 156 13.25 4.80 21.50
CA VAL A 156 13.02 6.26 21.42
C VAL A 156 14.22 7.08 20.96
N LEU A 157 15.43 6.52 20.95
CA LEU A 157 16.61 7.20 20.42
C LEU A 157 16.75 6.88 18.93
N PRO A 158 17.02 7.87 18.06
CA PRO A 158 16.98 7.66 16.63
C PRO A 158 18.09 6.72 16.15
N LEU A 159 17.75 5.80 15.25
CA LEU A 159 18.72 4.98 14.53
C LEU A 159 19.58 5.86 13.60
N PRO A 160 20.85 5.46 13.35
CA PRO A 160 21.57 5.89 12.15
C PRO A 160 20.75 5.60 10.89
N PHE A 161 20.81 6.50 9.91
CA PHE A 161 20.18 6.25 8.62
C PHE A 161 20.97 5.22 7.81
N GLY A 162 20.29 4.45 6.97
CA GLY A 162 20.90 3.50 6.06
C GLY A 162 20.41 2.07 6.28
N LYS A 163 21.10 1.13 5.63
CA LYS A 163 20.73 -0.29 5.63
C LYS A 163 21.73 -1.10 6.45
N PHE A 164 21.21 -2.02 7.27
CA PHE A 164 22.02 -3.04 7.92
C PHE A 164 22.48 -4.07 6.88
N LEU A 165 23.79 -4.37 6.87
CA LEU A 165 24.43 -5.29 5.92
C LEU A 165 24.13 -4.96 4.43
N PHE A 166 23.89 -3.68 4.11
CA PHE A 166 23.50 -3.17 2.78
C PHE A 166 22.14 -3.65 2.23
N GLU A 167 21.44 -4.57 2.90
CA GLU A 167 20.20 -5.18 2.42
C GLU A 167 18.94 -4.59 3.10
N PHE A 168 18.92 -4.59 4.44
CA PHE A 168 17.71 -4.36 5.24
C PHE A 168 17.62 -2.92 5.77
N GLU A 169 16.50 -2.25 5.51
CA GLU A 169 16.13 -0.99 6.18
C GLU A 169 15.43 -1.33 7.50
N ILE A 170 16.13 -1.16 8.63
CA ILE A 170 15.68 -1.65 9.94
C ILE A 170 14.68 -0.66 10.56
N ASP A 171 13.46 -1.12 10.84
CA ASP A 171 12.40 -0.31 11.45
C ASP A 171 12.69 0.02 12.92
N ALA A 172 13.30 -0.89 13.69
CA ALA A 172 13.65 -0.64 15.09
C ALA A 172 14.71 -1.62 15.62
N ILE A 173 15.45 -1.26 16.69
CA ILE A 173 16.44 -2.17 17.32
C ILE A 173 16.25 -2.23 18.84
N TYR A 174 15.97 -3.42 19.38
CA TYR A 174 15.83 -3.65 20.81
C TYR A 174 17.03 -4.40 21.40
N PHE A 175 17.60 -3.86 22.47
CA PHE A 175 18.67 -4.45 23.28
C PHE A 175 18.10 -4.98 24.61
N ASP A 176 18.41 -6.23 24.98
CA ASP A 176 17.83 -6.89 26.15
C ASP A 176 18.40 -6.47 27.51
N ASP A 177 19.68 -6.08 27.58
CA ASP A 177 20.31 -5.46 28.77
C ASP A 177 21.25 -4.29 28.37
N GLY A 178 21.90 -3.64 29.32
CA GLY A 178 22.98 -2.67 29.10
C GLY A 178 22.58 -1.20 28.96
N ILE A 179 23.56 -0.34 28.68
CA ILE A 179 23.33 1.08 28.36
C ILE A 179 24.17 1.48 27.15
N ARG A 180 23.54 2.09 26.14
CA ARG A 180 24.24 2.64 24.98
C ARG A 180 23.72 4.02 24.57
N LEU A 181 24.62 4.81 24.00
CA LEU A 181 24.34 6.10 23.40
C LEU A 181 25.24 6.31 22.18
N LEU A 182 24.64 6.82 21.10
CA LEU A 182 25.36 7.46 20.01
C LEU A 182 25.41 8.96 20.28
N SER A 183 26.60 9.56 20.25
CA SER A 183 26.75 11.01 20.41
C SER A 183 26.28 11.72 19.13
N GLU A 184 25.11 12.35 19.17
CA GLU A 184 24.53 12.98 17.99
C GLU A 184 25.13 14.36 17.72
N ASN A 185 25.58 14.60 16.48
CA ASN A 185 26.07 15.90 16.05
C ASN A 185 24.90 16.89 15.92
N ARG A 186 25.06 18.11 16.45
CA ARG A 186 24.03 19.18 16.36
C ARG A 186 23.54 19.43 14.93
N ASN A 187 24.39 19.26 13.93
CA ASN A 187 24.00 19.40 12.52
C ASN A 187 23.02 18.30 12.09
N ILE A 188 23.23 17.05 12.54
CA ILE A 188 22.32 15.92 12.27
C ILE A 188 20.98 16.16 12.96
N GLN A 189 20.98 16.57 14.23
CA GLN A 189 19.74 16.91 14.94
C GLN A 189 18.94 18.00 14.21
N SER A 190 19.61 19.04 13.71
CA SER A 190 18.98 20.10 12.90
C SER A 190 18.34 19.55 11.62
N LEU A 191 19.04 18.66 10.91
CA LEU A 191 18.52 17.98 9.72
C LEU A 191 17.34 17.05 10.05
N ARG A 192 17.37 16.30 11.16
CA ARG A 192 16.26 15.46 11.62
C ARG A 192 15.02 16.29 11.96
N ASN A 193 15.18 17.40 12.69
CA ASN A 193 14.07 18.31 12.99
C ASN A 193 13.47 18.90 11.70
N ARG A 194 14.30 19.25 10.72
CA ARG A 194 13.86 19.72 9.39
C ARG A 194 13.14 18.61 8.60
N LEU A 195 13.57 17.35 8.74
CA LEU A 195 12.93 16.19 8.12
C LEU A 195 11.54 15.95 8.72
N GLU A 196 11.44 15.91 10.05
CA GLU A 196 10.18 15.71 10.79
C GLU A 196 9.17 16.82 10.41
N TRP A 197 9.58 18.08 10.44
CA TRP A 197 8.75 19.21 9.99
C TRP A 197 8.33 19.10 8.50
N LYS A 198 9.23 18.65 7.61
CA LYS A 198 8.88 18.42 6.20
C LYS A 198 7.88 17.29 6.01
N GLN A 199 7.94 16.24 6.83
CA GLN A 199 6.98 15.14 6.82
C GLN A 199 5.62 15.57 7.36
N GLU A 200 5.58 16.35 8.45
CA GLU A 200 4.34 16.98 8.95
C GLU A 200 3.71 17.89 7.90
N PHE A 201 4.51 18.77 7.28
CA PHE A 201 4.03 19.65 6.21
C PHE A 201 3.54 18.90 4.98
N LEU A 202 4.19 17.78 4.61
CA LEU A 202 3.70 16.90 3.55
C LEU A 202 2.29 16.38 3.87
N GLN A 203 2.06 15.91 5.09
CA GLN A 203 0.73 15.45 5.53
C GLN A 203 -0.31 16.58 5.48
N GLU A 204 0.04 17.80 5.90
CA GLU A 204 -0.86 18.95 5.74
C GLU A 204 -1.21 19.26 4.28
N VAL A 205 -0.23 19.21 3.36
CA VAL A 205 -0.48 19.49 1.94
C VAL A 205 -1.32 18.38 1.31
N ILE A 206 -1.06 17.12 1.66
CA ILE A 206 -1.92 15.99 1.30
C ILE A 206 -3.35 16.24 1.79
N ILE A 207 -3.57 16.56 3.08
CA ILE A 207 -4.90 16.84 3.63
C ILE A 207 -5.59 18.03 2.93
N LYS A 208 -4.86 19.08 2.55
CA LYS A 208 -5.41 20.21 1.79
C LYS A 208 -5.82 19.80 0.37
N GLN A 209 -4.97 19.05 -0.33
CA GLN A 209 -5.30 18.46 -1.63
C GLN A 209 -6.54 17.55 -1.55
N ASN A 210 -6.64 16.75 -0.49
CA ASN A 210 -7.77 15.88 -0.20
C ASN A 210 -9.09 16.65 -0.12
N SER A 211 -9.09 17.78 0.60
CA SER A 211 -10.26 18.64 0.81
C SER A 211 -10.62 19.53 -0.39
N CYS A 212 -9.81 19.56 -1.44
CA CYS A 212 -9.98 20.47 -2.56
C CYS A 212 -10.84 19.83 -3.66
N GLU A 213 -11.95 20.46 -4.06
CA GLU A 213 -12.77 19.99 -5.18
C GLU A 213 -12.27 20.46 -6.55
N ASP A 214 -11.57 21.61 -6.58
CA ASP A 214 -11.11 22.26 -7.81
C ASP A 214 -9.93 21.52 -8.45
N THR A 215 -10.09 21.12 -9.71
CA THR A 215 -9.09 20.34 -10.46
C THR A 215 -7.79 21.09 -10.72
N HIS A 216 -7.81 22.42 -10.84
CA HIS A 216 -6.59 23.20 -11.03
C HIS A 216 -5.75 23.21 -9.74
N PHE A 217 -6.38 23.46 -8.59
CA PHE A 217 -5.69 23.43 -7.31
C PHE A 217 -5.21 22.03 -6.91
N LYS A 218 -5.95 20.95 -7.26
CA LYS A 218 -5.47 19.56 -7.09
C LYS A 218 -4.12 19.31 -7.78
N THR A 219 -3.90 19.85 -8.99
CA THR A 219 -2.63 19.74 -9.72
C THR A 219 -1.52 20.53 -9.03
N VAL A 220 -1.77 21.78 -8.62
CA VAL A 220 -0.78 22.61 -7.90
C VAL A 220 -0.33 21.96 -6.59
N TYR A 221 -1.25 21.34 -5.86
CA TYR A 221 -0.91 20.56 -4.67
C TYR A 221 -0.12 19.28 -5.00
N GLN A 222 -0.37 18.62 -6.14
CA GLN A 222 0.39 17.44 -6.55
C GLN A 222 1.85 17.80 -6.88
N GLU A 223 2.06 18.92 -7.58
CA GLU A 223 3.40 19.48 -7.82
C GLU A 223 4.10 19.79 -6.50
N SER A 224 3.40 20.45 -5.57
CA SER A 224 3.90 20.74 -4.22
C SER A 224 4.30 19.46 -3.44
N ILE A 225 3.50 18.40 -3.53
CA ILE A 225 3.79 17.10 -2.91
C ILE A 225 5.08 16.49 -3.49
N ASN A 226 5.26 16.56 -4.81
CA ASN A 226 6.46 16.06 -5.48
C ASN A 226 7.72 16.84 -5.01
N GLU A 227 7.67 18.18 -4.99
CA GLU A 227 8.77 19.02 -4.49
C GLU A 227 9.11 18.75 -3.00
N ILE A 228 8.09 18.53 -2.16
CA ILE A 228 8.31 18.20 -0.74
C ILE A 228 8.97 16.83 -0.61
N ASN A 229 8.56 15.84 -1.40
CA ASN A 229 9.17 14.50 -1.43
C ASN A 229 10.63 14.55 -1.89
N GLU A 230 10.96 15.30 -2.94
CA GLU A 230 12.35 15.53 -3.35
C GLU A 230 13.18 16.19 -2.23
N SER A 231 12.63 17.23 -1.58
CA SER A 231 13.29 17.87 -0.43
C SER A 231 13.48 16.91 0.75
N ILE A 232 12.55 15.98 1.00
CA ILE A 232 12.67 14.95 2.05
C ILE A 232 13.80 13.99 1.72
N ASN A 233 13.88 13.51 0.48
CA ASN A 233 14.93 12.60 0.02
C ASN A 233 16.31 13.26 0.09
N GLN A 234 16.44 14.54 -0.31
CA GLN A 234 17.69 15.27 -0.17
C GLN A 234 18.12 15.43 1.30
N ILE A 235 17.19 15.69 2.23
CA ILE A 235 17.52 15.79 3.66
C ILE A 235 17.99 14.43 4.21
N LYS A 236 17.36 13.31 3.80
CA LYS A 236 17.83 11.95 4.18
C LYS A 236 19.26 11.70 3.69
N GLU A 237 19.55 12.04 2.44
CA GLU A 237 20.89 11.95 1.84
C GLU A 237 21.93 12.82 2.57
N ASP A 238 21.56 14.05 2.94
CA ASP A 238 22.44 14.95 3.70
C ASP A 238 22.73 14.40 5.11
N ILE A 239 21.75 13.75 5.76
CA ILE A 239 21.96 13.04 7.02
C ILE A 239 22.91 11.85 6.84
N ILE A 240 22.70 11.01 5.83
CA ILE A 240 23.55 9.84 5.53
C ILE A 240 25.01 10.25 5.29
N LYS A 241 25.24 11.38 4.60
CA LYS A 241 26.59 11.93 4.35
C LYS A 241 27.22 12.58 5.58
N SER A 242 26.41 13.05 6.53
CA SER A 242 26.87 13.81 7.70
C SER A 242 26.96 12.98 8.98
N GLN A 243 26.38 11.78 9.02
CA GLN A 243 26.37 10.92 10.20
C GLN A 243 27.73 10.27 10.45
N SER A 244 28.07 10.10 11.73
CA SER A 244 29.36 9.57 12.17
C SER A 244 29.36 8.09 12.51
N TYR A 245 28.19 7.44 12.46
CA TYR A 245 27.96 6.06 12.91
C TYR A 245 26.98 5.34 11.97
N THR A 246 27.10 4.02 11.87
CA THR A 246 26.12 3.15 11.18
C THR A 246 25.35 2.26 12.16
N ILE A 247 24.39 1.47 11.65
CA ILE A 247 23.69 0.46 12.45
C ILE A 247 24.68 -0.58 12.99
N GLU A 248 25.69 -0.98 12.20
CA GLU A 248 26.76 -1.89 12.62
C GLU A 248 27.63 -1.31 13.75
N ASP A 249 27.81 0.01 13.81
CA ASP A 249 28.48 0.65 14.97
C ASP A 249 27.61 0.58 16.23
N LEU A 250 26.29 0.74 16.08
CA LEU A 250 25.34 0.61 17.19
C LEU A 250 25.30 -0.83 17.73
N THR A 251 25.44 -1.86 16.90
CA THR A 251 25.52 -3.26 17.38
C THR A 251 26.78 -3.56 18.21
N LYS A 252 27.87 -2.76 18.06
CA LYS A 252 29.09 -2.87 18.89
C LYS A 252 28.93 -2.27 20.29
N LEU A 253 27.80 -1.63 20.59
CA LEU A 253 27.47 -1.07 21.90
C LEU A 253 26.51 -1.97 22.70
N SER A 254 26.72 -3.29 22.68
CA SER A 254 25.81 -4.21 23.39
C SER A 254 25.85 -4.01 24.92
N ASN A 255 27.02 -3.69 25.49
CA ASN A 255 27.22 -3.34 26.91
C ASN A 255 26.46 -4.26 27.90
N GLY A 256 26.69 -5.57 27.83
CA GLY A 256 26.00 -6.56 28.67
C GLY A 256 24.65 -7.05 28.13
N ALA A 257 24.13 -6.47 27.04
CA ALA A 257 23.08 -7.11 26.26
C ALA A 257 23.59 -8.45 25.71
N LYS A 258 22.80 -9.50 25.90
CA LYS A 258 23.07 -10.83 25.34
C LYS A 258 22.43 -10.99 23.98
N ASN A 259 21.33 -10.28 23.74
CA ASN A 259 20.56 -10.35 22.51
C ASN A 259 20.25 -8.93 21.99
N ILE A 260 20.48 -8.74 20.68
CA ILE A 260 20.07 -7.56 19.93
C ILE A 260 19.04 -8.02 18.90
N TYR A 261 17.83 -7.49 18.98
CA TYR A 261 16.72 -7.81 18.08
C TYR A 261 16.54 -6.67 17.08
N LEU A 262 16.81 -6.94 15.80
CA LEU A 262 16.66 -6.00 14.70
C LEU A 262 15.33 -6.27 14.02
N PHE A 263 14.39 -5.34 14.09
CA PHE A 263 13.05 -5.50 13.52
C PHE A 263 13.03 -5.00 12.08
N PHE A 264 12.61 -5.89 11.17
CA PHE A 264 12.26 -5.57 9.79
C PHE A 264 10.79 -5.91 9.55
N LEU A 265 9.98 -4.91 9.23
CA LEU A 265 8.55 -5.07 9.04
C LEU A 265 8.26 -5.28 7.55
N ASN A 266 8.00 -6.53 7.16
CA ASN A 266 7.57 -6.85 5.80
C ASN A 266 6.08 -6.53 5.64
N VAL A 267 5.80 -5.28 5.25
CA VAL A 267 4.44 -4.75 5.14
C VAL A 267 3.82 -5.13 3.79
N GLN A 268 2.78 -5.94 3.83
CA GLN A 268 2.02 -6.37 2.66
C GLN A 268 0.68 -5.63 2.56
N LYS A 269 0.20 -5.42 1.34
CA LYS A 269 -1.17 -4.95 1.09
C LYS A 269 -2.14 -6.12 1.04
N ARG A 270 -3.34 -5.95 1.60
CA ARG A 270 -4.43 -6.93 1.45
C ARG A 270 -4.83 -7.02 -0.02
N LYS A 271 -5.37 -8.17 -0.45
CA LYS A 271 -5.94 -8.34 -1.80
C LYS A 271 -7.41 -8.71 -1.65
N LYS A 272 -8.29 -7.94 -2.30
CA LYS A 272 -9.75 -8.16 -2.29
C LYS A 272 -10.25 -8.29 -3.72
N ILE A 273 -11.08 -9.30 -3.97
CA ILE A 273 -11.82 -9.45 -5.23
C ILE A 273 -13.26 -9.00 -4.95
N ILE A 274 -13.78 -8.10 -5.78
CA ILE A 274 -15.11 -7.52 -5.64
C ILE A 274 -15.91 -7.87 -6.89
N GLU A 275 -16.83 -8.83 -6.74
CA GLU A 275 -17.75 -9.21 -7.80
C GLU A 275 -19.04 -8.40 -7.67
N LEU A 276 -19.27 -7.48 -8.60
CA LEU A 276 -20.47 -6.65 -8.64
C LEU A 276 -21.61 -7.39 -9.38
N PRO A 277 -22.88 -7.13 -9.01
CA PRO A 277 -24.03 -7.69 -9.71
C PRO A 277 -24.02 -7.38 -11.21
N ASP A 278 -24.61 -8.27 -12.01
CA ASP A 278 -24.80 -8.04 -13.44
C ASP A 278 -25.52 -6.71 -13.70
N SER A 279 -25.00 -5.94 -14.65
CA SER A 279 -25.53 -4.63 -15.02
C SER A 279 -25.52 -4.42 -16.53
N LEU A 280 -26.49 -3.69 -17.07
CA LEU A 280 -26.49 -3.30 -18.48
C LEU A 280 -25.34 -2.31 -18.81
N ASP A 281 -24.88 -1.57 -17.80
CA ASP A 281 -23.69 -0.71 -17.88
C ASP A 281 -22.69 -1.11 -16.76
N PRO A 282 -21.82 -2.10 -17.03
CA PRO A 282 -20.82 -2.53 -16.06
C PRO A 282 -19.79 -1.45 -15.70
N TYR A 283 -19.51 -0.52 -16.63
CA TYR A 283 -18.57 0.59 -16.38
C TYR A 283 -19.14 1.56 -15.35
N GLN A 284 -20.39 2.00 -15.54
CA GLN A 284 -21.05 2.90 -14.61
C GLN A 284 -21.26 2.23 -13.24
N THR A 285 -21.52 0.92 -13.22
CA THR A 285 -21.67 0.15 -11.98
C THR A 285 -20.37 0.08 -11.17
N ILE A 286 -19.21 -0.12 -11.82
CA ILE A 286 -17.89 -0.05 -11.15
C ILE A 286 -17.63 1.37 -10.63
N ARG A 287 -17.99 2.41 -11.41
CA ARG A 287 -17.84 3.81 -11.00
C ARG A 287 -18.69 4.19 -9.79
N ASP A 288 -19.92 3.69 -9.72
CA ASP A 288 -20.81 3.97 -8.59
C ASP A 288 -20.43 3.17 -7.34
N TRP A 289 -20.04 1.90 -7.47
CA TRP A 289 -19.47 1.13 -6.35
C TRP A 289 -18.24 1.84 -5.75
N LYS A 290 -17.33 2.36 -6.57
CA LYS A 290 -16.20 3.17 -6.09
C LYS A 290 -16.65 4.38 -5.29
N ARG A 291 -17.68 5.10 -5.76
CA ARG A 291 -18.23 6.28 -5.06
C ARG A 291 -18.78 5.90 -3.69
N GLU A 292 -19.58 4.84 -3.63
CA GLU A 292 -20.16 4.30 -2.40
C GLU A 292 -19.10 3.84 -1.38
N ASN A 293 -17.93 3.39 -1.85
CA ASN A 293 -16.82 2.94 -1.01
C ASN A 293 -15.73 4.02 -0.78
N ASN A 294 -16.01 5.29 -1.15
CA ASN A 294 -15.06 6.41 -1.09
C ASN A 294 -13.74 6.17 -1.87
N LEU A 295 -13.74 5.28 -2.86
CA LEU A 295 -12.62 4.97 -3.75
C LEU A 295 -12.57 5.86 -5.01
N TYR A 296 -13.18 7.05 -4.97
CA TYR A 296 -13.27 7.98 -6.13
C TYR A 296 -12.46 9.28 -5.92
N THR A 297 -11.36 9.21 -5.15
CA THR A 297 -10.70 10.25 -4.30
C THR A 297 -11.38 10.44 -2.93
N PHE A 298 -10.70 10.72 -1.81
CA PHE A 298 -9.29 11.12 -1.55
C PHE A 298 -8.79 10.53 -0.18
N PRO A 299 -7.53 10.03 0.01
CA PRO A 299 -6.57 9.46 -0.92
C PRO A 299 -6.75 7.93 -0.91
N PRO A 300 -7.64 7.36 -1.73
CA PRO A 300 -7.99 5.96 -1.62
C PRO A 300 -7.13 5.15 -2.58
N LEU A 301 -6.26 5.78 -3.38
CA LEU A 301 -5.64 5.22 -4.56
C LEU A 301 -4.21 5.75 -4.70
N ILE A 302 -3.25 4.85 -4.53
CA ILE A 302 -1.86 4.98 -4.98
C ILE A 302 -1.80 4.74 -6.50
N GLU A 303 -2.57 3.77 -7.02
CA GLU A 303 -2.63 3.45 -8.45
C GLU A 303 -4.05 3.04 -8.86
N GLU A 304 -4.46 3.40 -10.08
CA GLU A 304 -5.68 2.93 -10.72
C GLU A 304 -5.32 2.45 -12.13
N SER A 305 -5.65 1.19 -12.45
CA SER A 305 -5.47 0.68 -13.81
C SER A 305 -6.53 1.26 -14.76
N GLU A 306 -6.20 1.31 -16.05
CA GLU A 306 -7.23 1.39 -17.08
C GLU A 306 -8.24 0.24 -16.93
N TYR A 307 -9.47 0.47 -17.42
CA TYR A 307 -10.49 -0.56 -17.47
C TYR A 307 -10.11 -1.60 -18.52
N LYS A 308 -10.05 -2.88 -18.14
CA LYS A 308 -9.91 -3.98 -19.10
C LYS A 308 -11.29 -4.48 -19.48
N GLU A 309 -11.64 -4.38 -20.75
CA GLU A 309 -12.87 -4.96 -21.31
C GLU A 309 -12.58 -6.29 -22.01
N GLU A 310 -13.24 -7.35 -21.56
CA GLU A 310 -13.37 -8.60 -22.30
C GLU A 310 -14.78 -8.66 -22.90
N THR A 311 -14.87 -8.95 -24.20
CA THR A 311 -16.17 -9.11 -24.86
C THR A 311 -16.27 -10.43 -25.59
N GLU A 312 -17.45 -11.02 -25.52
CA GLU A 312 -17.79 -12.23 -26.24
C GLU A 312 -19.00 -11.93 -27.14
N LYS A 313 -18.87 -12.28 -28.42
CA LYS A 313 -19.98 -12.21 -29.38
C LYS A 313 -20.68 -13.56 -29.38
N ARG A 314 -21.95 -13.56 -28.99
CA ARG A 314 -22.82 -14.74 -29.00
C ARG A 314 -23.93 -14.52 -30.02
N ASN A 315 -24.47 -15.61 -30.56
CA ASN A 315 -25.62 -15.59 -31.46
C ASN A 315 -26.76 -16.39 -30.80
N TRP A 316 -27.99 -15.90 -30.94
CA TRP A 316 -29.18 -16.72 -30.72
C TRP A 316 -29.84 -17.03 -32.06
N ASP A 317 -30.01 -18.31 -32.35
CA ASP A 317 -30.48 -18.77 -33.65
C ASP A 317 -32.00 -19.02 -33.63
N ILE A 318 -32.70 -18.56 -34.66
CA ILE A 318 -34.11 -18.91 -34.93
C ILE A 318 -34.16 -19.76 -36.19
N GLU A 319 -34.66 -20.99 -36.06
CA GLU A 319 -34.83 -21.91 -37.19
C GLU A 319 -36.31 -22.03 -37.58
N ILE A 320 -36.58 -21.78 -38.86
CA ILE A 320 -37.85 -22.03 -39.53
C ILE A 320 -37.64 -23.26 -40.40
N THR A 321 -38.38 -24.34 -40.16
CA THR A 321 -38.19 -25.64 -40.85
C THR A 321 -39.27 -25.94 -41.90
N SER A 322 -40.34 -25.15 -41.95
CA SER A 322 -41.49 -25.37 -42.85
C SER A 322 -42.12 -24.02 -43.23
N PRO A 323 -42.58 -23.82 -44.48
CA PRO A 323 -42.52 -24.76 -45.61
C PRO A 323 -41.13 -24.89 -46.25
N SER A 324 -40.20 -23.99 -45.94
CA SER A 324 -38.81 -24.01 -46.41
C SER A 324 -37.87 -23.66 -45.27
N TYR A 325 -36.66 -24.22 -45.29
CA TYR A 325 -35.65 -23.93 -44.26
C TYR A 325 -35.16 -22.48 -44.34
N LYS A 326 -35.14 -21.79 -43.19
CA LYS A 326 -34.43 -20.52 -42.98
C LYS A 326 -33.91 -20.44 -41.56
N LYS A 327 -32.67 -19.99 -41.45
CA LYS A 327 -32.04 -19.60 -40.19
C LYS A 327 -31.98 -18.08 -40.11
N ILE A 328 -32.32 -17.52 -38.95
CA ILE A 328 -32.18 -16.09 -38.66
C ILE A 328 -31.32 -15.97 -37.40
N ASP A 329 -30.14 -15.39 -37.54
CA ASP A 329 -29.20 -15.22 -36.44
C ASP A 329 -29.48 -13.89 -35.71
N ILE A 330 -29.53 -13.94 -34.38
CA ILE A 330 -29.59 -12.77 -33.51
C ILE A 330 -28.24 -12.64 -32.78
N PRO A 331 -27.20 -12.02 -33.40
CA PRO A 331 -26.01 -11.61 -32.68
C PRO A 331 -26.34 -10.65 -31.53
N PHE A 332 -25.65 -10.86 -30.41
CA PHE A 332 -25.57 -10.02 -29.23
C PHE A 332 -24.15 -10.06 -28.67
N GLN A 333 -23.76 -9.04 -27.92
CA GLN A 333 -22.45 -8.96 -27.29
C GLN A 333 -22.61 -8.89 -25.78
N ILE A 334 -21.86 -9.72 -25.07
CA ILE A 334 -21.69 -9.61 -23.63
C ILE A 334 -20.34 -8.96 -23.33
N LYS A 335 -20.27 -8.26 -22.20
CA LYS A 335 -19.12 -7.51 -21.72
C LYS A 335 -18.80 -7.91 -20.29
N LYS A 336 -17.52 -8.08 -19.99
CA LYS A 336 -16.98 -8.24 -18.65
C LYS A 336 -15.88 -7.20 -18.46
N ILE A 337 -16.08 -6.31 -17.50
CA ILE A 337 -15.18 -5.20 -17.21
C ILE A 337 -14.44 -5.51 -15.92
N PHE A 338 -13.12 -5.33 -15.95
CA PHE A 338 -12.24 -5.49 -14.81
C PHE A 338 -11.52 -4.17 -14.55
N GLN A 339 -11.26 -3.88 -13.28
CA GLN A 339 -10.38 -2.80 -12.89
C GLN A 339 -9.56 -3.15 -11.64
N CYS A 340 -8.28 -2.79 -11.66
CA CYS A 340 -7.39 -2.89 -10.51
C CYS A 340 -7.23 -1.51 -9.86
N LEU A 341 -7.29 -1.48 -8.53
CA LEU A 341 -7.21 -0.27 -7.72
C LEU A 341 -6.30 -0.56 -6.54
N GLU A 342 -5.19 0.17 -6.40
CA GLU A 342 -4.26 0.01 -5.28
C GLU A 342 -4.36 1.20 -4.34
N THR A 343 -4.47 0.92 -3.05
CA THR A 343 -4.66 1.87 -1.95
C THR A 343 -3.46 1.75 -0.98
N ASP A 344 -3.41 2.53 0.10
CA ASP A 344 -2.33 2.40 1.09
C ASP A 344 -2.28 1.01 1.74
N ASP A 345 -3.44 0.41 2.05
CA ASP A 345 -3.55 -0.86 2.79
C ASP A 345 -3.95 -2.07 1.94
N CYS A 346 -4.56 -1.85 0.78
CA CYS A 346 -5.28 -2.88 0.03
C CYS A 346 -5.22 -2.70 -1.49
N ILE A 347 -5.25 -3.80 -2.23
CA ILE A 347 -5.41 -3.88 -3.69
C ILE A 347 -6.78 -4.51 -3.97
N TYR A 348 -7.64 -3.80 -4.70
CA TYR A 348 -8.98 -4.24 -5.10
C TYR A 348 -8.99 -4.64 -6.57
N PHE A 349 -9.50 -5.83 -6.84
CA PHE A 349 -9.82 -6.33 -8.18
C PHE A 349 -11.33 -6.29 -8.34
N VAL A 350 -11.85 -5.24 -8.97
CA VAL A 350 -13.29 -5.04 -9.17
C VAL A 350 -13.69 -5.62 -10.51
N VAL A 351 -14.75 -6.42 -10.53
CA VAL A 351 -15.29 -7.02 -11.76
C VAL A 351 -16.80 -6.86 -11.83
N CYS A 352 -17.30 -6.48 -13.00
CA CYS A 352 -18.73 -6.41 -13.32
C CYS A 352 -18.97 -6.96 -14.73
N ASN A 353 -20.11 -7.57 -14.96
CA ASN A 353 -20.47 -8.15 -16.26
C ASN A 353 -21.94 -7.83 -16.61
N ASN A 354 -22.37 -8.16 -17.82
CA ASN A 354 -23.77 -7.96 -18.25
C ASN A 354 -24.48 -9.25 -18.72
N ASP A 355 -23.88 -10.43 -18.55
CA ASP A 355 -24.25 -11.66 -19.28
C ASP A 355 -25.72 -12.06 -19.01
N THR A 356 -26.13 -12.22 -17.75
CA THR A 356 -27.48 -12.70 -17.40
C THR A 356 -28.57 -11.71 -17.82
N LEU A 357 -28.30 -10.41 -17.73
CA LEU A 357 -29.26 -9.38 -18.14
C LEU A 357 -29.36 -9.29 -19.66
N GLN A 358 -28.23 -9.37 -20.36
CA GLN A 358 -28.19 -9.33 -21.82
C GLN A 358 -28.87 -10.55 -22.43
N ILE A 359 -28.63 -11.76 -21.89
CA ILE A 359 -29.35 -12.98 -22.28
C ILE A 359 -30.87 -12.78 -22.14
N LYS A 360 -31.36 -12.29 -20.99
CA LYS A 360 -32.80 -12.06 -20.77
C LYS A 360 -33.41 -11.06 -21.75
N LEU A 361 -32.69 -10.00 -22.11
CA LEU A 361 -33.14 -9.05 -23.14
C LEU A 361 -33.20 -9.69 -24.53
N VAL A 362 -32.22 -10.54 -24.87
CA VAL A 362 -32.20 -11.29 -26.14
C VAL A 362 -33.36 -12.29 -26.20
N GLU A 363 -33.67 -12.99 -25.11
CA GLU A 363 -34.81 -13.92 -25.02
C GLU A 363 -36.15 -13.18 -25.21
N GLN A 364 -36.35 -12.04 -24.54
CA GLN A 364 -37.54 -11.21 -24.70
C GLN A 364 -37.69 -10.70 -26.14
N TYR A 365 -36.60 -10.22 -26.74
CA TYR A 365 -36.58 -9.80 -28.15
C TYR A 365 -36.89 -10.96 -29.09
N ARG A 366 -36.25 -12.12 -28.90
CA ARG A 366 -36.47 -13.36 -29.67
C ARG A 366 -37.94 -13.76 -29.66
N ASP A 367 -38.57 -13.79 -28.48
CA ASP A 367 -39.95 -14.24 -28.34
C ASP A 367 -40.95 -13.25 -28.97
N ALA A 368 -40.70 -11.95 -28.82
CA ALA A 368 -41.46 -10.92 -29.52
C ALA A 368 -41.29 -11.00 -31.05
N TYR A 369 -40.07 -11.27 -31.52
CA TYR A 369 -39.75 -11.39 -32.94
C TYR A 369 -40.36 -12.65 -33.57
N ILE A 370 -40.29 -13.80 -32.89
CA ILE A 370 -40.99 -15.03 -33.29
C ILE A 370 -42.51 -14.81 -33.35
N ASN A 371 -43.08 -14.06 -32.41
CA ASN A 371 -44.50 -13.73 -32.45
C ASN A 371 -44.86 -12.82 -33.65
N TRP A 372 -44.02 -11.81 -33.95
CA TRP A 372 -44.20 -10.99 -35.15
C TRP A 372 -44.08 -11.81 -36.44
N LEU A 373 -43.09 -12.71 -36.56
CA LEU A 373 -42.94 -13.62 -37.69
C LEU A 373 -44.22 -14.43 -37.92
N LYS A 374 -44.80 -15.01 -36.87
CA LYS A 374 -46.08 -15.75 -36.94
C LYS A 374 -47.28 -14.89 -37.36
N GLN A 375 -47.22 -13.58 -37.13
CA GLN A 375 -48.27 -12.62 -37.50
C GLN A 375 -48.10 -12.03 -38.91
N CYS A 376 -46.95 -12.25 -39.57
CA CYS A 376 -46.72 -11.74 -40.91
C CYS A 376 -47.77 -12.24 -41.91
N TYR A 377 -48.31 -11.32 -42.71
CA TYR A 377 -49.27 -11.66 -43.76
C TYR A 377 -48.65 -12.59 -44.80
N ILE A 378 -47.39 -12.35 -45.18
CA ILE A 378 -46.59 -13.25 -46.00
C ILE A 378 -45.56 -13.93 -45.10
N GLN A 379 -45.63 -15.26 -45.05
CA GLN A 379 -44.67 -16.16 -44.42
C GLN A 379 -43.61 -16.64 -45.42
N TYR A 380 -42.38 -16.84 -44.96
CA TYR A 380 -41.26 -17.34 -45.75
C TYR A 380 -41.55 -18.69 -46.43
N GLY A 381 -41.24 -18.80 -47.72
CA GLY A 381 -41.34 -20.04 -48.51
C GLY A 381 -42.77 -20.50 -48.82
N CYS A 382 -43.80 -19.87 -48.26
CA CYS A 382 -45.19 -20.17 -48.59
C CYS A 382 -45.54 -19.68 -49.99
N SER A 383 -46.38 -20.44 -50.69
CA SER A 383 -47.03 -20.00 -51.92
C SER A 383 -48.40 -19.39 -51.61
N TYR A 384 -48.74 -18.30 -52.30
CA TYR A 384 -50.01 -17.60 -52.19
C TYR A 384 -50.62 -17.32 -53.57
N SER A 385 -51.93 -17.46 -53.70
CA SER A 385 -52.68 -16.89 -54.81
C SER A 385 -52.73 -15.36 -54.71
N ALA A 386 -52.86 -14.67 -55.86
CA ALA A 386 -53.03 -13.22 -55.89
C ALA A 386 -54.24 -12.75 -55.03
N GLN A 387 -55.31 -13.56 -54.98
CA GLN A 387 -56.51 -13.28 -54.19
C GLN A 387 -56.26 -13.39 -52.67
N GLU A 388 -55.40 -14.30 -52.21
CA GLU A 388 -55.01 -14.37 -50.79
C GLU A 388 -54.16 -13.18 -50.37
N ILE A 389 -53.21 -12.76 -51.21
CA ILE A 389 -52.38 -11.56 -51.00
C ILE A 389 -53.28 -10.32 -50.89
N ARG A 390 -54.25 -10.18 -51.81
CA ARG A 390 -55.29 -9.14 -51.76
C ARG A 390 -56.11 -9.20 -50.45
N ASN A 391 -56.54 -10.38 -50.01
CA ASN A 391 -57.33 -10.52 -48.79
C ASN A 391 -56.55 -10.10 -47.52
N LYS A 392 -55.22 -10.23 -47.55
CA LYS A 392 -54.32 -9.86 -46.46
C LYS A 392 -53.98 -8.36 -46.42
N PHE A 393 -53.63 -7.75 -47.56
CA PHE A 393 -53.18 -6.34 -47.60
C PHE A 393 -54.26 -5.32 -48.03
N GLY A 394 -55.36 -5.77 -48.64
CA GLY A 394 -56.47 -4.92 -49.09
C GLY A 394 -56.19 -4.14 -50.39
N LYS A 395 -57.17 -3.35 -50.85
CA LYS A 395 -57.08 -2.56 -52.10
C LYS A 395 -56.47 -1.17 -51.89
N THR A 396 -55.32 -1.08 -51.22
CA THR A 396 -54.64 0.21 -50.99
C THR A 396 -53.14 0.02 -50.89
N SER A 397 -52.41 0.66 -51.80
CA SER A 397 -50.95 0.71 -51.80
C SER A 397 -50.44 1.29 -50.47
N ARG A 398 -49.42 0.65 -49.89
CA ARG A 398 -48.92 0.99 -48.55
C ARG A 398 -47.48 0.52 -48.35
N ILE A 399 -46.82 1.12 -47.35
CA ILE A 399 -45.57 0.58 -46.82
C ILE A 399 -45.88 -0.75 -46.11
N ILE A 400 -45.02 -1.72 -46.35
CA ILE A 400 -44.92 -2.99 -45.63
C ILE A 400 -43.47 -3.15 -45.17
N TYR A 401 -43.20 -4.09 -44.26
CA TYR A 401 -41.88 -4.28 -43.66
C TYR A 401 -41.41 -5.72 -43.84
N ASP A 402 -40.13 -5.90 -44.15
CA ASP A 402 -39.47 -7.19 -44.14
C ASP A 402 -38.99 -7.60 -42.73
N GLU A 403 -38.49 -8.83 -42.59
CA GLU A 403 -37.96 -9.36 -41.33
C GLU A 403 -36.71 -8.63 -40.80
N ASN A 404 -36.03 -7.85 -41.64
CA ASN A 404 -34.88 -7.03 -41.25
C ASN A 404 -35.31 -5.61 -40.81
N GLY A 405 -36.60 -5.27 -40.97
CA GLY A 405 -37.14 -3.95 -40.69
C GLY A 405 -37.02 -2.97 -41.86
N ASN A 406 -36.60 -3.42 -43.04
CA ASN A 406 -36.57 -2.60 -44.24
C ASN A 406 -37.99 -2.22 -44.67
N THR A 407 -38.17 -0.98 -45.14
CA THR A 407 -39.41 -0.54 -45.77
C THR A 407 -39.51 -1.07 -47.18
N CYS A 408 -40.52 -1.88 -47.43
CA CYS A 408 -40.90 -2.40 -48.73
C CYS A 408 -42.23 -1.79 -49.18
N TRP A 409 -42.53 -1.85 -50.48
CA TRP A 409 -43.75 -1.27 -51.04
C TRP A 409 -44.74 -2.34 -51.48
N TYR A 410 -45.97 -2.28 -50.97
CA TYR A 410 -47.13 -2.96 -51.55
C TYR A 410 -47.84 -1.99 -52.49
N GLN A 411 -47.96 -2.35 -53.76
CA GLN A 411 -48.65 -1.56 -54.76
C GLN A 411 -49.93 -2.27 -55.21
N TYR A 412 -51.04 -1.54 -55.15
CA TYR A 412 -52.29 -1.87 -55.81
C TYR A 412 -52.42 -0.98 -57.05
N VAL A 413 -52.67 -1.58 -58.21
CA VAL A 413 -52.95 -0.86 -59.46
C VAL A 413 -54.36 -1.25 -59.93
N PRO A 414 -55.34 -0.33 -59.90
CA PRO A 414 -56.67 -0.63 -60.40
C PRO A 414 -56.65 -0.75 -61.92
N GLY A 415 -57.25 -1.81 -62.46
CA GLY A 415 -57.33 -2.05 -63.91
C GLY A 415 -58.76 -2.23 -64.41
N PHE A 416 -58.94 -2.14 -65.73
CA PHE A 416 -60.26 -2.12 -66.37
C PHE A 416 -60.94 -3.51 -66.41
N PHE A 417 -60.14 -4.59 -66.46
CA PHE A 417 -60.62 -5.98 -66.46
C PHE A 417 -60.10 -6.79 -65.27
N SER A 418 -58.89 -6.50 -64.81
CA SER A 418 -58.25 -7.08 -63.62
C SER A 418 -57.44 -6.01 -62.92
N ASP A 419 -57.46 -6.00 -61.59
CA ASP A 419 -56.49 -5.25 -60.80
C ASP A 419 -55.13 -5.98 -60.80
N ASP A 420 -54.03 -5.24 -60.71
CA ASP A 420 -52.70 -5.79 -60.47
C ASP A 420 -52.22 -5.50 -59.03
N TRP A 421 -51.42 -6.42 -58.49
CA TRP A 421 -50.80 -6.30 -57.18
C TRP A 421 -49.30 -6.58 -57.27
N ILE A 422 -48.50 -5.75 -56.62
CA ILE A 422 -47.04 -5.86 -56.61
C ILE A 422 -46.56 -5.85 -55.16
N VAL A 423 -45.84 -6.88 -54.75
CA VAL A 423 -45.21 -6.97 -53.42
C VAL A 423 -43.70 -6.76 -53.61
N ASN A 424 -43.19 -5.62 -53.15
CA ASN A 424 -41.78 -5.25 -53.21
C ASN A 424 -41.15 -5.40 -54.61
N GLY A 425 -41.85 -4.95 -55.66
CA GLY A 425 -41.43 -5.08 -57.06
C GLY A 425 -41.79 -6.40 -57.75
N HIS A 426 -42.30 -7.40 -57.01
CA HIS A 426 -42.75 -8.67 -57.58
C HIS A 426 -44.25 -8.64 -57.93
N ASN A 427 -44.56 -8.73 -59.23
CA ASN A 427 -45.94 -8.83 -59.73
C ASN A 427 -46.59 -10.14 -59.26
N CYS A 428 -47.73 -10.03 -58.58
CA CYS A 428 -48.45 -11.15 -57.98
C CYS A 428 -49.55 -11.63 -58.94
N VAL A 429 -49.33 -12.75 -59.62
CA VAL A 429 -50.22 -13.26 -60.67
C VAL A 429 -50.66 -14.71 -60.41
N GLY A 430 -51.88 -15.05 -60.84
CA GLY A 430 -52.41 -16.42 -60.74
C GLY A 430 -52.46 -17.00 -59.31
N ASN A 431 -52.28 -18.31 -59.23
CA ASN A 431 -52.56 -19.11 -58.03
C ASN A 431 -51.33 -19.44 -57.16
N SER A 432 -50.12 -19.06 -57.57
CA SER A 432 -48.89 -19.48 -56.87
C SER A 432 -47.77 -18.45 -56.97
N ASN A 433 -47.61 -17.65 -55.92
CA ASN A 433 -46.57 -16.64 -55.75
C ASN A 433 -45.80 -16.95 -54.46
N ILE A 434 -44.50 -17.22 -54.56
CA ILE A 434 -43.64 -17.63 -53.44
C ILE A 434 -42.72 -16.47 -53.06
N PHE A 435 -42.60 -16.21 -51.75
CA PHE A 435 -41.73 -15.16 -51.21
C PHE A 435 -40.67 -15.73 -50.27
N TYR A 436 -39.45 -15.23 -50.38
CA TYR A 436 -38.30 -15.63 -49.55
C TYR A 436 -37.96 -14.60 -48.44
N ASN A 437 -38.89 -13.68 -48.20
CA ASN A 437 -38.92 -12.75 -47.08
C ASN A 437 -40.28 -12.89 -46.36
N PHE A 438 -40.34 -12.48 -45.10
CA PHE A 438 -41.60 -12.24 -44.41
C PHE A 438 -42.09 -10.83 -44.75
N TYR A 439 -43.40 -10.63 -44.85
CA TYR A 439 -43.96 -9.27 -44.99
C TYR A 439 -45.16 -9.03 -44.08
N ASN A 440 -45.14 -7.89 -43.39
CA ASN A 440 -46.22 -7.41 -42.53
C ASN A 440 -46.46 -5.90 -42.72
N THR A 441 -47.61 -5.39 -42.31
CA THR A 441 -47.92 -3.94 -42.32
C THR A 441 -47.35 -3.19 -41.11
N THR A 442 -46.89 -3.91 -40.09
CA THR A 442 -46.16 -3.37 -38.94
C THR A 442 -44.69 -3.79 -39.00
N PRO A 443 -43.74 -2.91 -38.62
CA PRO A 443 -42.34 -3.31 -38.55
C PRO A 443 -42.13 -4.43 -37.51
N PRO A 444 -41.07 -5.24 -37.65
CA PRO A 444 -40.66 -6.15 -36.58
C PRO A 444 -40.34 -5.36 -35.30
N PRO A 445 -40.32 -6.02 -34.11
CA PRO A 445 -39.81 -5.41 -32.90
C PRO A 445 -38.46 -4.76 -33.17
N LYS A 446 -38.26 -3.54 -32.67
CA LYS A 446 -36.95 -2.90 -32.80
C LYS A 446 -35.92 -3.79 -32.12
N ARG A 447 -34.87 -4.13 -32.84
CA ARG A 447 -33.65 -4.65 -32.23
C ARG A 447 -33.20 -3.57 -31.23
N ILE A 448 -33.30 -3.87 -29.94
CA ILE A 448 -32.60 -3.09 -28.92
C ILE A 448 -31.13 -3.07 -29.36
N GLU A 449 -30.43 -1.94 -29.20
CA GLU A 449 -28.99 -1.88 -29.48
C GLU A 449 -28.26 -2.75 -28.44
N LEU A 450 -28.23 -4.07 -28.69
CA LEU A 450 -27.50 -5.11 -27.94
C LEU A 450 -25.97 -4.97 -28.12
N SER A 451 -25.55 -3.88 -28.75
CA SER A 451 -24.22 -3.32 -28.87
C SER A 451 -24.31 -1.86 -28.45
N PHE A 452 -23.96 -1.57 -27.19
CA PHE A 452 -23.70 -0.20 -26.76
C PHE A 452 -22.55 0.37 -27.60
N LYS A 453 -22.68 1.64 -28.01
CA LYS A 453 -21.64 2.39 -28.76
C LYS A 453 -20.35 2.55 -27.96
#